data_AF-A0A2V8DYB4-F1
#
_entry.id   AF-A0A2V8DYB4-F1
#
_cell.length_a   1.000
_cell.length_b   1.000
_cell.length_c   1.000
_cell.angle_alpha   90.00
_cell.angle_beta   90.00
_cell.angle_gamma   90.00
#
_symmetry.space_group_name_H-M   'P 1'
#
loop_
_entity.id
_entity.type
_entity.pdbx_description
1 polymer ?
#
loop_
_entity_poly.entity_id
_entity_poly.type
_entity_poly.pdbx_seq_one_letter_code
_entity_poly.pdbx_strand_id
1 'polypeptide(L)'
;MAGSAQPSRAQLGSDQSASFRPYVAADQSPAEFTAKAVVIGALFGLLFGASTVYLGLRAGLTVSASIPIAVLAISVLKRLGGSTILENNIVQTIGSAGESVAGGVVFTVPALIFLTPYGPEYFRYFQILMLAAAGGLLGVLMMVPLRRALIVKEHGVLPYPEGAACADVLIAGERGGGLAATVFRGLAVGALWKSLSWILQLFRTAVGYSMARTSFFPNATVDLDISPEYMGVGYVIGPRIAGVMVAGGVLSWMVFLPLLTILGSHMSDPLPPVPASGLRIDQMSAQQIWSAYIRYIGAGAVLAAGIITLVRTLPTI
;
A
#
# COMPACT_ATOMS: atom_id res chain seq x y z
N MET A 1 -35.14 15.34 31.40
CA MET A 1 -34.42 15.41 30.12
C MET A 1 -33.43 14.26 30.08
N ALA A 2 -33.71 13.28 29.22
CA ALA A 2 -33.14 11.95 29.25
C ALA A 2 -31.69 11.93 28.74
N GLY A 3 -30.77 11.40 29.56
CA GLY A 3 -29.43 11.00 29.14
C GLY A 3 -29.48 9.59 28.56
N SER A 4 -29.26 9.46 27.26
CA SER A 4 -29.07 8.17 26.60
C SER A 4 -27.63 7.69 26.82
N ALA A 5 -27.47 6.79 27.78
CA ALA A 5 -26.22 6.07 28.03
C ALA A 5 -25.82 5.26 26.79
N GLN A 6 -24.56 5.40 26.37
CA GLN A 6 -23.92 4.53 25.39
C GLN A 6 -23.88 3.09 25.96
N PRO A 7 -24.25 2.05 25.19
CA PRO A 7 -24.20 0.69 25.69
C PRO A 7 -22.75 0.26 25.91
N SER A 8 -22.52 -0.33 27.08
CA SER A 8 -21.24 -0.90 27.52
C SER A 8 -20.80 -2.04 26.60
N ARG A 9 -19.49 -2.10 26.29
CA ARG A 9 -18.81 -3.11 25.46
C ARG A 9 -19.04 -4.58 25.89
N ALA A 10 -19.71 -4.83 27.02
CA ALA A 10 -20.06 -6.16 27.50
C ALA A 10 -21.39 -6.72 26.97
N GLN A 11 -22.23 -5.92 26.29
CA GLN A 11 -23.54 -6.36 25.77
C GLN A 11 -23.54 -6.81 24.29
N LEU A 12 -22.38 -6.81 23.62
CA LEU A 12 -22.22 -7.34 22.25
C LEU A 12 -21.94 -8.86 22.22
N GLY A 13 -21.95 -9.53 23.37
CA GLY A 13 -21.55 -10.93 23.52
C GLY A 13 -22.67 -11.97 23.48
N SER A 14 -23.95 -11.60 23.29
CA SER A 14 -25.07 -12.54 23.45
C SER A 14 -25.95 -12.79 22.22
N ASP A 15 -25.58 -12.30 21.03
CA ASP A 15 -26.26 -12.64 19.76
C ASP A 15 -25.43 -13.57 18.84
N GLN A 16 -24.53 -14.37 19.42
CA GLN A 16 -23.59 -15.24 18.67
C GLN A 16 -24.20 -16.55 18.11
N SER A 17 -25.48 -16.58 17.75
CA SER A 17 -26.02 -17.70 16.97
C SER A 17 -27.07 -17.30 15.95
N ALA A 18 -26.97 -16.12 15.34
CA ALA A 18 -27.45 -16.01 13.97
C ALA A 18 -26.52 -16.88 13.11
N SER A 19 -26.96 -18.11 12.77
CA SER A 19 -26.19 -19.03 11.93
C SER A 19 -25.74 -18.29 10.68
N PHE A 20 -24.45 -18.00 10.53
CA PHE A 20 -23.92 -17.40 9.31
C PHE A 20 -24.31 -18.31 8.15
N ARG A 21 -25.13 -17.80 7.23
CA ARG A 21 -25.57 -18.52 6.03
C ARG A 21 -24.66 -18.10 4.88
N PRO A 22 -23.79 -18.99 4.38
CA PRO A 22 -22.97 -18.71 3.21
C PRO A 22 -23.84 -18.37 2.00
N TYR A 23 -23.37 -17.47 1.14
CA TYR A 23 -24.08 -17.09 -0.09
C TYR A 23 -24.22 -18.29 -1.05
N VAL A 24 -23.17 -19.11 -1.16
CA VAL A 24 -23.22 -20.43 -1.81
C VAL A 24 -23.30 -21.48 -0.71
N ALA A 25 -24.41 -22.22 -0.68
CA ALA A 25 -24.64 -23.25 0.30
C ALA A 25 -23.72 -24.47 0.07
N ALA A 26 -23.37 -25.20 1.13
CA ALA A 26 -22.37 -26.28 1.08
C ALA A 26 -22.80 -27.50 0.24
N ASP A 27 -24.09 -27.61 -0.09
CA ASP A 27 -24.68 -28.60 -0.98
C ASP A 27 -24.53 -28.23 -2.47
N GLN A 28 -24.19 -26.98 -2.77
CA GLN A 28 -23.97 -26.50 -4.14
C GLN A 28 -22.47 -26.53 -4.47
N SER A 29 -22.13 -27.05 -5.65
CA SER A 29 -20.76 -27.07 -6.19
C SER A 29 -20.67 -26.33 -7.53
N PRO A 30 -20.95 -25.00 -7.57
CA PRO A 30 -20.77 -24.22 -8.78
C PRO A 30 -19.29 -24.21 -9.18
N ALA A 31 -18.98 -23.95 -10.45
CA ALA A 31 -17.59 -23.88 -10.91
C ALA A 31 -16.80 -22.85 -10.09
N GLU A 32 -15.64 -23.24 -9.55
CA GLU A 32 -14.77 -22.35 -8.76
C GLU A 32 -13.41 -22.16 -9.44
N PHE A 33 -12.73 -23.28 -9.70
CA PHE A 33 -11.39 -23.30 -10.27
C PHE A 33 -11.44 -23.67 -11.76
N THR A 34 -11.48 -22.65 -12.62
CA THR A 34 -11.51 -22.84 -14.07
C THR A 34 -10.28 -22.22 -14.74
N ALA A 35 -9.90 -22.76 -15.91
CA ALA A 35 -8.76 -22.25 -16.65
C ALA A 35 -8.91 -20.76 -16.99
N LYS A 36 -10.11 -20.30 -17.33
CA LYS A 36 -10.39 -18.88 -17.58
C LYS A 36 -10.14 -18.02 -16.32
N ALA A 37 -10.56 -18.48 -15.14
CA ALA A 37 -10.34 -17.76 -13.88
C ALA A 37 -8.84 -17.68 -13.53
N VAL A 38 -8.10 -18.77 -13.72
CA VAL A 38 -6.65 -18.79 -13.48
C VAL A 38 -5.92 -17.86 -14.43
N VAL A 39 -6.22 -17.89 -15.73
CA VAL A 39 -5.56 -17.05 -16.73
C VAL A 39 -5.86 -15.57 -16.49
N ILE A 40 -7.13 -15.20 -16.28
CA ILE A 40 -7.51 -13.81 -16.02
C ILE A 40 -6.93 -13.32 -14.69
N GLY A 41 -6.98 -14.16 -13.65
CA GLY A 41 -6.37 -13.90 -12.36
C GLY A 41 -4.88 -13.63 -12.47
N ALA A 42 -4.13 -14.46 -13.21
CA ALA A 42 -2.70 -14.27 -13.44
C ALA A 42 -2.40 -12.98 -14.22
N LEU A 43 -3.21 -12.64 -15.22
CA LEU A 43 -3.07 -11.39 -15.97
C LEU A 43 -3.30 -10.17 -15.09
N PHE A 44 -4.33 -10.19 -14.24
CA PHE A 44 -4.56 -9.12 -13.27
C PHE A 44 -3.48 -9.08 -12.19
N GLY A 45 -3.01 -10.23 -11.70
CA GLY A 45 -1.89 -10.30 -10.77
C GLY A 45 -0.62 -9.68 -11.35
N LEU A 46 -0.33 -9.90 -12.63
CA LEU A 46 0.79 -9.25 -13.32
C LEU A 46 0.59 -7.74 -13.44
N LEU A 47 -0.59 -7.31 -13.89
CA LEU A 47 -0.91 -5.89 -14.12
C LEU A 47 -0.91 -5.07 -12.83
N PHE A 48 -1.65 -5.52 -11.82
CA PHE A 48 -1.77 -4.85 -10.53
C PHE A 48 -0.52 -5.06 -9.68
N GLY A 49 0.16 -6.20 -9.81
CA GLY A 49 1.48 -6.41 -9.22
C GLY A 49 2.51 -5.41 -9.74
N ALA A 50 2.61 -5.22 -11.06
CA ALA A 50 3.50 -4.21 -11.64
C ALA A 50 3.14 -2.78 -11.20
N SER A 51 1.84 -2.47 -11.13
CA SER A 51 1.35 -1.19 -10.62
C SER A 51 1.74 -0.98 -9.15
N THR A 52 1.65 -2.04 -8.34
CA THR A 52 2.04 -2.03 -6.93
C THR A 52 3.53 -1.85 -6.75
N VAL A 53 4.36 -2.48 -7.59
CA VAL A 53 5.82 -2.27 -7.59
C VAL A 53 6.15 -0.81 -7.88
N TYR A 54 5.51 -0.24 -8.91
CA TYR A 54 5.69 1.15 -9.28
C TYR A 54 5.29 2.10 -8.15
N LEU A 55 4.09 1.95 -7.60
CA LEU A 55 3.60 2.79 -6.52
C LEU A 55 4.42 2.58 -5.24
N GLY A 56 4.75 1.36 -4.87
CA GLY A 56 5.56 1.09 -3.69
C GLY A 56 6.95 1.72 -3.76
N LEU A 57 7.61 1.69 -4.94
CA LEU A 57 8.92 2.31 -5.11
C LEU A 57 8.85 3.84 -5.27
N ARG A 58 7.80 4.38 -5.89
CA ARG A 58 7.65 5.82 -6.12
C ARG A 58 7.04 6.55 -4.93
N ALA A 59 5.93 6.03 -4.42
CA ALA A 59 5.12 6.59 -3.32
C ALA A 59 5.56 6.13 -1.94
N GLY A 60 6.31 5.03 -1.83
CA GLY A 60 6.64 4.40 -0.54
C GLY A 60 5.43 3.73 0.12
N LEU A 61 4.29 3.65 -0.57
CA LEU A 61 3.02 3.12 -0.08
C LEU A 61 2.36 2.30 -1.19
N THR A 62 1.64 1.26 -0.79
CA THR A 62 0.82 0.44 -1.69
C THR A 62 -0.66 0.67 -1.40
N VAL A 63 -1.50 0.45 -2.41
CA VAL A 63 -2.96 0.55 -2.29
C VAL A 63 -3.55 -0.77 -2.68
N SER A 64 -4.45 -1.29 -1.83
CA SER A 64 -5.18 -2.51 -2.14
C SER A 64 -5.96 -2.38 -3.44
N ALA A 65 -5.66 -3.28 -4.37
CA ALA A 65 -6.36 -3.44 -5.64
C ALA A 65 -7.45 -4.52 -5.58
N SER A 66 -7.71 -5.15 -4.43
CA SER A 66 -8.65 -6.27 -4.29
C SER A 66 -10.06 -5.94 -4.81
N ILE A 67 -10.61 -4.79 -4.41
CA ILE A 67 -11.95 -4.33 -4.80
C ILE A 67 -12.04 -4.06 -6.32
N PRO A 68 -11.16 -3.25 -6.93
CA PRO A 68 -11.23 -3.02 -8.37
C PRO A 68 -10.99 -4.30 -9.17
N ILE A 69 -10.12 -5.22 -8.71
CA ILE A 69 -9.93 -6.52 -9.36
C ILE A 69 -11.23 -7.32 -9.32
N ALA A 70 -11.96 -7.35 -8.20
CA ALA A 70 -13.26 -8.04 -8.11
C ALA A 70 -14.27 -7.50 -9.15
N VAL A 71 -14.37 -6.17 -9.29
CA VAL A 71 -15.27 -5.54 -10.27
C VAL A 71 -14.86 -5.85 -11.72
N LEU A 72 -13.56 -5.80 -12.00
CA LEU A 72 -13.02 -6.11 -13.33
C LEU A 72 -13.19 -7.58 -13.67
N ALA A 73 -12.98 -8.49 -12.72
CA ALA A 73 -13.19 -9.93 -12.87
C ALA A 73 -14.61 -10.21 -13.36
N ILE A 74 -15.62 -9.69 -12.66
CA ILE A 74 -17.04 -9.85 -13.03
C ILE A 74 -17.27 -9.35 -14.45
N SER A 75 -16.74 -8.18 -14.78
CA SER A 75 -16.95 -7.53 -16.07
C SER A 75 -16.33 -8.31 -17.23
N VAL A 76 -15.10 -8.79 -17.06
CA VAL A 76 -14.36 -9.51 -18.09
C VAL A 76 -14.90 -10.93 -18.27
N LEU A 77 -15.11 -11.65 -17.17
CA LEU A 77 -15.65 -13.01 -17.22
C LEU A 77 -17.09 -13.05 -17.75
N LYS A 78 -17.92 -12.04 -17.45
CA LYS A 78 -19.26 -11.93 -18.03
C LYS A 78 -19.25 -11.79 -19.55
N ARG A 79 -18.23 -11.12 -20.12
CA ARG A 79 -18.03 -11.04 -21.58
C ARG A 79 -17.51 -12.34 -22.20
N LEU A 80 -16.84 -13.18 -21.43
CA LEU A 80 -16.26 -14.46 -21.88
C LEU A 80 -17.19 -15.66 -21.66
N GLY A 81 -18.51 -15.44 -21.65
CA GLY A 81 -19.51 -16.51 -21.52
C GLY A 81 -20.10 -16.68 -20.11
N GLY A 82 -19.88 -15.72 -19.21
CA GLY A 82 -20.43 -15.76 -17.85
C GLY A 82 -19.47 -16.34 -16.83
N SER A 83 -19.75 -16.10 -15.55
CA SER A 83 -19.00 -16.68 -14.43
C SER A 83 -19.84 -16.80 -13.17
N THR A 84 -19.45 -17.70 -12.29
CA THR A 84 -20.00 -17.79 -10.94
C THR A 84 -19.31 -16.79 -10.01
N ILE A 85 -19.91 -16.49 -8.87
CA ILE A 85 -19.27 -15.73 -7.80
C ILE A 85 -17.92 -16.33 -7.36
N LEU A 86 -17.78 -17.65 -7.38
CA LEU A 86 -16.58 -18.36 -6.94
C LEU A 86 -15.45 -18.26 -7.97
N GLU A 87 -15.75 -18.29 -9.27
CA GLU A 87 -14.74 -18.00 -10.31
C GLU A 87 -14.20 -16.57 -10.19
N ASN A 88 -15.09 -15.60 -9.94
CA ASN A 88 -14.68 -14.21 -9.73
C ASN A 88 -13.84 -14.04 -8.45
N ASN A 89 -14.19 -14.76 -7.38
CA ASN A 89 -13.41 -14.81 -6.15
C ASN A 89 -12.00 -15.37 -6.39
N ILE A 90 -11.86 -16.44 -7.20
CA ILE A 90 -10.55 -16.98 -7.57
C ILE A 90 -9.72 -15.96 -8.36
N VAL A 91 -10.31 -15.27 -9.34
CA VAL A 91 -9.63 -14.19 -10.08
C VAL A 91 -9.14 -13.09 -9.12
N GLN A 92 -10.01 -12.64 -8.20
CA GLN A 92 -9.66 -11.61 -7.23
C GLN A 92 -8.55 -12.06 -6.29
N THR A 93 -8.62 -13.30 -5.78
CA THR A 93 -7.62 -13.87 -4.88
C THR A 93 -6.26 -14.00 -5.55
N ILE A 94 -6.20 -14.48 -6.80
CA ILE A 94 -4.94 -14.56 -7.56
C ILE A 94 -4.38 -13.15 -7.81
N GLY A 95 -5.24 -12.20 -8.19
CA GLY A 95 -4.85 -10.82 -8.43
C GLY A 95 -4.26 -10.13 -7.21
N SER A 96 -4.91 -10.23 -6.05
CA SER A 96 -4.44 -9.63 -4.79
C SER A 96 -3.24 -10.36 -4.18
N ALA A 97 -3.10 -11.67 -4.42
CA ALA A 97 -1.89 -12.40 -4.05
C ALA A 97 -0.65 -11.86 -4.78
N GLY A 98 -0.79 -11.48 -6.07
CA GLY A 98 0.26 -10.81 -6.83
C GLY A 98 0.71 -9.48 -6.22
N GLU A 99 -0.25 -8.67 -5.76
CA GLU A 99 0.03 -7.43 -5.02
C GLU A 99 0.80 -7.71 -3.72
N SER A 100 0.37 -8.71 -2.94
CA SER A 100 0.99 -9.03 -1.65
C SER A 100 2.45 -9.45 -1.79
N VAL A 101 2.77 -10.28 -2.79
CA VAL A 101 4.14 -10.68 -3.10
C VAL A 101 4.96 -9.48 -3.60
N ALA A 102 4.39 -8.65 -4.47
CA ALA A 102 5.03 -7.43 -4.96
C ALA A 102 5.41 -6.48 -3.82
N GLY A 103 4.50 -6.24 -2.87
CA GLY A 103 4.77 -5.42 -1.69
C GLY A 103 5.94 -5.95 -0.86
N GLY A 104 5.96 -7.26 -0.58
CA GLY A 104 7.08 -7.90 0.13
C GLY A 104 8.42 -7.69 -0.56
N VAL A 105 8.48 -7.85 -1.88
CA VAL A 105 9.69 -7.64 -2.68
C VAL A 105 10.14 -6.17 -2.67
N VAL A 106 9.21 -5.24 -2.88
CA VAL A 106 9.49 -3.80 -3.00
C VAL A 106 10.08 -3.20 -1.72
N PHE A 107 9.60 -3.63 -0.55
CA PHE A 107 10.06 -3.08 0.72
C PHE A 107 11.34 -3.72 1.26
N THR A 108 11.74 -4.89 0.73
CA THR A 108 12.89 -5.65 1.26
C THR A 108 14.07 -5.68 0.30
N VAL A 109 13.84 -5.93 -0.99
CA VAL A 109 14.92 -6.16 -1.97
C VAL A 109 15.79 -4.93 -2.20
N PRO A 110 15.26 -3.69 -2.32
CA PRO A 110 16.11 -2.52 -2.48
C PRO A 110 17.08 -2.30 -1.31
N ALA A 111 16.80 -2.84 -0.11
CA ALA A 111 17.72 -2.74 1.02
C ALA A 111 19.07 -3.41 0.74
N LEU A 112 19.10 -4.45 -0.11
CA LEU A 112 20.33 -5.14 -0.52
C LEU A 112 21.33 -4.20 -1.21
N ILE A 113 20.83 -3.17 -1.93
CA ILE A 113 21.69 -2.17 -2.60
C ILE A 113 22.53 -1.39 -1.57
N PHE A 114 21.98 -1.18 -0.37
CA PHE A 114 22.65 -0.42 0.69
C PHE A 114 23.59 -1.28 1.54
N LEU A 115 23.57 -2.61 1.39
CA LEU A 115 24.40 -3.55 2.15
C LEU A 115 25.78 -3.72 1.48
N THR A 116 26.52 -2.62 1.31
CA THR A 116 27.84 -2.63 0.68
C THR A 116 28.90 -3.34 1.54
N PRO A 117 29.87 -4.06 0.95
CA PRO A 117 30.18 -4.12 -0.49
C PRO A 117 29.45 -5.23 -1.27
N TYR A 118 28.98 -6.29 -0.63
CA TYR A 118 28.50 -7.51 -1.31
C TYR A 118 26.99 -7.51 -1.64
N GLY A 119 26.18 -6.73 -0.95
CA GLY A 119 24.73 -6.67 -1.13
C GLY A 119 24.26 -6.37 -2.56
N PRO A 120 24.85 -5.41 -3.29
CA PRO A 120 24.48 -5.12 -4.67
C PRO A 120 24.61 -6.31 -5.63
N GLU A 121 25.50 -7.28 -5.37
CA GLU A 121 25.65 -8.47 -6.21
C GLU A 121 24.43 -9.39 -6.13
N TYR A 122 23.67 -9.32 -5.03
CA TYR A 122 22.42 -10.06 -4.85
C TYR A 122 21.21 -9.35 -5.48
N PHE A 123 21.36 -8.09 -5.90
CA PHE A 123 20.33 -7.34 -6.64
C PHE A 123 20.32 -7.73 -8.13
N ARG A 124 20.02 -9.01 -8.40
CA ARG A 124 19.97 -9.59 -9.74
C ARG A 124 18.62 -10.24 -9.99
N TYR A 125 18.11 -10.17 -11.22
CA TYR A 125 16.77 -10.64 -11.58
C TYR A 125 16.47 -12.08 -11.12
N PHE A 126 17.44 -12.98 -11.25
CA PHE A 126 17.26 -14.38 -10.87
C PHE A 126 17.11 -14.56 -9.35
N GLN A 127 17.91 -13.87 -8.55
CA GLN A 127 17.84 -13.87 -7.09
C GLN A 127 16.52 -13.27 -6.61
N ILE A 128 16.09 -12.17 -7.21
CA ILE A 128 14.81 -11.53 -6.91
C ILE A 128 13.66 -12.47 -7.24
N LEU A 129 13.71 -13.15 -8.40
CA LEU A 129 12.72 -14.15 -8.79
C LEU A 129 12.68 -15.31 -7.80
N MET A 130 13.83 -15.88 -7.45
CA MET A 130 13.94 -16.97 -6.46
C MET A 130 13.40 -16.56 -5.09
N LEU A 131 13.73 -15.36 -4.62
CA LEU A 131 13.27 -14.84 -3.33
C LEU A 131 11.75 -14.59 -3.34
N ALA A 132 11.23 -13.98 -4.41
CA ALA A 132 9.81 -13.74 -4.58
C ALA A 132 9.01 -15.06 -4.67
N ALA A 133 9.54 -16.04 -5.41
CA ALA A 133 8.92 -17.36 -5.54
C ALA A 133 8.93 -18.13 -4.20
N ALA A 134 10.07 -18.14 -3.50
CA ALA A 134 10.18 -18.78 -2.19
C ALA A 134 9.28 -18.11 -1.15
N GLY A 135 9.29 -16.78 -1.08
CA GLY A 135 8.44 -15.99 -0.18
C GLY A 135 6.95 -16.16 -0.48
N GLY A 136 6.57 -16.16 -1.76
CA GLY A 136 5.20 -16.42 -2.21
C GLY A 136 4.74 -17.83 -1.84
N LEU A 137 5.56 -18.85 -2.10
CA LEU A 137 5.24 -20.24 -1.74
C LEU A 137 5.10 -20.42 -0.22
N LEU A 138 6.03 -19.83 0.56
CA LEU A 138 5.97 -19.86 2.02
C LEU A 138 4.73 -19.14 2.54
N GLY A 139 4.36 -18.00 1.96
CA GLY A 139 3.13 -17.27 2.30
C GLY A 139 1.87 -18.12 2.09
N VAL A 140 1.78 -18.80 0.94
CA VAL A 140 0.67 -19.72 0.65
C VAL A 140 0.64 -20.89 1.64
N LEU A 141 1.79 -21.49 1.94
CA LEU A 141 1.90 -22.58 2.90
C LEU A 141 1.46 -22.14 4.31
N MET A 142 1.91 -20.97 4.76
CA MET A 142 1.58 -20.43 6.07
C MET A 142 0.10 -20.04 6.21
N MET A 143 -0.61 -19.82 5.11
CA MET A 143 -2.05 -19.56 5.16
C MET A 143 -2.86 -20.77 5.63
N VAL A 144 -2.36 -22.00 5.45
CA VAL A 144 -3.05 -23.22 5.87
C VAL A 144 -3.29 -23.25 7.40
N PRO A 145 -2.27 -23.13 8.27
CA PRO A 145 -2.51 -23.05 9.71
C PRO A 145 -3.19 -21.75 10.14
N LEU A 146 -2.84 -20.62 9.53
CA LEU A 146 -3.39 -19.31 9.89
C LEU A 146 -4.88 -19.19 9.59
N ARG A 147 -5.38 -19.84 8.53
CA ARG A 147 -6.82 -19.86 8.22
C ARG A 147 -7.64 -20.39 9.39
N ARG A 148 -7.19 -21.46 10.05
CA ARG A 148 -7.94 -22.01 11.19
C ARG A 148 -7.89 -21.07 12.40
N ALA A 149 -6.73 -20.48 12.67
CA ALA A 149 -6.54 -19.58 13.80
C ALA A 149 -7.30 -18.26 13.63
N LEU A 150 -7.18 -17.62 12.47
CA LEU A 150 -7.71 -16.29 12.23
C LEU A 150 -9.14 -16.31 11.68
N ILE A 151 -9.46 -17.20 10.74
CA ILE A 151 -10.76 -17.15 10.08
C ILE A 151 -11.80 -18.01 10.81
N VAL A 152 -11.43 -19.24 11.17
CA VAL A 152 -12.40 -20.20 11.75
C VAL A 152 -12.65 -19.94 13.23
N LYS A 153 -11.61 -19.75 14.05
CA LYS A 153 -11.76 -19.53 15.49
C LYS A 153 -12.24 -18.12 15.83
N GLU A 154 -11.73 -17.10 15.14
CA GLU A 154 -12.10 -15.69 15.38
C GLU A 154 -13.27 -15.23 14.48
N HIS A 155 -14.08 -16.17 13.99
CA HIS A 155 -15.23 -15.84 13.15
C HIS A 155 -16.21 -14.93 13.91
N GLY A 156 -16.53 -13.78 13.33
CA GLY A 156 -17.41 -12.78 13.95
C GLY A 156 -16.75 -11.89 15.00
N VAL A 157 -15.50 -12.17 15.38
CA VAL A 157 -14.70 -11.34 16.30
C VAL A 157 -13.82 -10.37 15.52
N LEU A 158 -13.09 -10.88 14.52
CA LEU A 158 -12.23 -10.06 13.68
C LEU A 158 -13.03 -9.39 12.56
N PRO A 159 -13.05 -8.04 12.48
CA PRO A 159 -13.61 -7.36 11.33
C PRO A 159 -12.65 -7.57 10.15
N TYR A 160 -13.12 -8.22 9.09
CA TYR A 160 -12.41 -8.35 7.81
C TYR A 160 -12.98 -7.33 6.81
N PRO A 161 -12.75 -6.01 7.01
CA PRO A 161 -13.47 -4.97 6.25
C PRO A 161 -13.24 -5.06 4.74
N GLU A 162 -12.01 -5.35 4.33
CA GLU A 162 -11.66 -5.48 2.91
C GLU A 162 -12.26 -6.74 2.27
N GLY A 163 -12.14 -7.88 2.95
CA GLY A 163 -12.71 -9.15 2.49
C GLY A 163 -14.24 -9.09 2.42
N ALA A 164 -14.88 -8.46 3.41
CA ALA A 164 -16.32 -8.21 3.43
C ALA A 164 -16.74 -7.28 2.28
N ALA A 165 -16.02 -6.18 2.06
CA ALA A 165 -16.30 -5.27 0.95
C ALA A 165 -16.14 -5.96 -0.42
N CYS A 166 -15.13 -6.82 -0.59
CA CYS A 166 -14.96 -7.61 -1.81
C CYS A 166 -16.11 -8.60 -2.00
N ALA A 167 -16.54 -9.28 -0.94
CA ALA A 167 -17.69 -10.18 -0.98
C ALA A 167 -18.97 -9.44 -1.36
N ASP A 168 -19.24 -8.27 -0.77
CA ASP A 168 -20.40 -7.44 -1.11
C ASP A 168 -20.37 -6.98 -2.56
N VAL A 169 -19.19 -6.62 -3.09
CA VAL A 169 -19.02 -6.27 -4.51
C VAL A 169 -19.27 -7.46 -5.42
N LEU A 170 -18.78 -8.65 -5.06
CA LEU A 170 -19.02 -9.86 -5.82
C LEU A 170 -20.51 -10.23 -5.85
N ILE A 171 -21.19 -10.15 -4.70
CA ILE A 171 -22.65 -10.39 -4.57
C ILE A 171 -23.45 -9.35 -5.36
N ALA A 172 -23.10 -8.06 -5.22
CA ALA A 172 -23.75 -6.98 -5.97
C ALA A 172 -23.50 -7.11 -7.48
N GLY A 173 -22.32 -7.59 -7.88
CA GLY A 173 -21.95 -7.84 -9.26
C GLY A 173 -22.77 -8.93 -9.94
N GLU A 174 -23.10 -10.01 -9.22
CA GLU A 174 -23.99 -11.06 -9.72
C GLU A 174 -25.43 -10.56 -9.95
N ARG A 175 -25.94 -9.72 -9.05
CA ARG A 175 -27.28 -9.12 -9.16
C ARG A 175 -27.41 -8.11 -10.32
N GLY A 176 -26.28 -7.73 -10.92
CA GLY A 176 -26.22 -6.76 -12.01
C GLY A 176 -26.26 -5.32 -11.50
N GLY A 177 -25.30 -4.50 -11.93
CA GLY A 177 -25.23 -3.11 -11.48
C GLY A 177 -24.19 -2.27 -12.24
N GLY A 178 -24.31 -0.94 -12.12
CA GLY A 178 -23.42 0.05 -12.75
C GLY A 178 -22.05 0.21 -12.09
N LEU A 179 -21.69 -0.64 -11.13
CA LEU A 179 -20.40 -0.59 -10.42
C LEU A 179 -19.22 -0.73 -11.40
N ALA A 180 -19.34 -1.66 -12.36
CA ALA A 180 -18.35 -1.84 -13.43
C ALA A 180 -18.12 -0.56 -14.24
N ALA A 181 -19.20 0.11 -14.66
CA ALA A 181 -19.11 1.36 -15.41
C ALA A 181 -18.41 2.46 -14.62
N THR A 182 -18.61 2.51 -13.30
CA THR A 182 -17.94 3.48 -12.42
C THR A 182 -16.43 3.22 -12.34
N VAL A 183 -16.02 1.96 -12.16
CA VAL A 183 -14.59 1.58 -12.13
C VAL A 183 -13.91 1.85 -13.47
N PHE A 184 -14.54 1.49 -14.60
CA PHE A 184 -13.99 1.79 -15.92
C PHE A 184 -13.91 3.29 -16.21
N ARG A 185 -14.91 4.08 -15.78
CA ARG A 185 -14.84 5.55 -15.88
C ARG A 185 -13.69 6.12 -15.04
N GLY A 186 -13.50 5.63 -13.82
CA GLY A 186 -12.38 6.04 -12.96
C GLY A 186 -11.02 5.74 -13.60
N LEU A 187 -10.84 4.52 -14.11
CA LEU A 187 -9.64 4.11 -14.85
C LEU A 187 -9.41 4.98 -16.09
N ALA A 188 -10.46 5.25 -16.87
CA ALA A 188 -10.37 6.07 -18.07
C ALA A 188 -9.99 7.53 -17.74
N VAL A 189 -10.61 8.13 -16.72
CA VAL A 189 -10.29 9.49 -16.26
C VAL A 189 -8.86 9.58 -15.73
N GLY A 190 -8.44 8.61 -14.91
CA GLY A 190 -7.08 8.54 -14.40
C GLY A 190 -6.03 8.36 -15.50
N ALA A 191 -6.29 7.47 -16.45
CA ALA A 191 -5.43 7.25 -17.62
C ALA A 191 -5.35 8.48 -18.52
N LEU A 192 -6.49 9.15 -18.75
CA LEU A 192 -6.53 10.39 -19.54
C LEU A 192 -5.75 11.50 -18.85
N TRP A 193 -5.98 11.74 -17.55
CA TRP A 193 -5.21 12.73 -16.79
C TRP A 193 -3.72 12.44 -16.86
N LYS A 194 -3.31 11.19 -16.60
CA LYS A 194 -1.90 10.81 -16.61
C LYS A 194 -1.27 10.99 -17.99
N SER A 195 -2.02 10.66 -19.04
CA SER A 195 -1.59 10.86 -20.43
C SER A 195 -1.41 12.35 -20.75
N LEU A 196 -2.37 13.20 -20.36
CA LEU A 196 -2.28 14.65 -20.55
C LEU A 196 -1.11 15.27 -19.77
N SER A 197 -0.89 14.80 -18.54
CA SER A 197 0.14 15.35 -17.66
C SER A 197 1.56 14.86 -17.99
N TRP A 198 1.72 13.59 -18.36
CA TRP A 198 3.03 12.94 -18.50
C TRP A 198 3.48 12.80 -19.96
N ILE A 199 2.56 12.46 -20.88
CA ILE A 199 2.89 12.29 -22.31
C ILE A 199 2.85 13.66 -23.00
N LEU A 200 1.77 14.42 -22.80
CA LEU A 200 1.56 15.70 -23.47
C LEU A 200 2.12 16.90 -22.70
N GLN A 201 2.52 16.70 -21.43
CA GLN A 201 3.11 17.71 -20.54
C GLN A 201 2.36 19.06 -20.55
N LEU A 202 1.03 19.02 -20.65
CA LEU A 202 0.19 20.20 -20.83
C LEU A 202 0.20 21.14 -19.60
N PHE A 203 0.50 20.62 -18.42
CA PHE A 203 0.56 21.38 -17.18
C PHE A 203 1.62 20.80 -16.23
N ARG A 204 2.22 21.67 -15.41
CA ARG A 204 3.15 21.25 -14.35
C ARG A 204 2.40 20.48 -13.29
N THR A 205 2.79 19.23 -13.03
CA THR A 205 2.23 18.41 -11.95
C THR A 205 2.93 18.64 -10.62
N ALA A 206 4.21 19.02 -10.65
CA ALA A 206 5.00 19.32 -9.47
C ALA A 206 5.24 20.84 -9.37
N VAL A 207 4.83 21.43 -8.24
CA VAL A 207 5.09 22.82 -7.91
C VAL A 207 5.81 22.86 -6.57
N GLY A 208 7.11 23.14 -6.63
CA GLY A 208 7.99 23.26 -5.48
C GLY A 208 8.46 24.70 -5.26
N TYR A 209 8.47 25.13 -4.00
CA TYR A 209 9.15 26.33 -3.56
C TYR A 209 10.08 26.01 -2.39
N SER A 210 11.38 26.28 -2.58
CA SER A 210 12.40 26.18 -1.54
C SER A 210 12.79 27.57 -1.07
N MET A 211 12.71 27.79 0.24
CA MET A 211 13.17 29.03 0.86
C MET A 211 14.69 29.17 0.73
N ALA A 212 15.14 30.41 0.52
CA ALA A 212 16.56 30.72 0.47
C ALA A 212 17.28 30.35 1.78
N ARG A 213 18.55 29.96 1.68
CA ARG A 213 19.41 29.58 2.81
C ARG A 213 19.61 30.70 3.84
N THR A 214 19.41 31.95 3.43
CA THR A 214 19.53 33.15 4.27
C THR A 214 18.21 33.57 4.92
N SER A 215 17.10 32.86 4.63
CA SER A 215 15.79 33.10 5.22
C SER A 215 15.74 32.63 6.68
N PHE A 216 14.72 33.07 7.41
CA PHE A 216 14.44 32.62 8.78
C PHE A 216 14.23 31.09 8.86
N PHE A 217 13.73 30.47 7.79
CA PHE A 217 13.65 29.02 7.64
C PHE A 217 14.53 28.55 6.47
N PRO A 218 15.83 28.28 6.71
CA PRO A 218 16.75 27.93 5.64
C PRO A 218 16.40 26.58 5.00
N ASN A 219 16.39 26.53 3.66
CA ASN A 219 16.12 25.32 2.88
C ASN A 219 14.74 24.65 3.12
N ALA A 220 13.83 25.29 3.86
CA ALA A 220 12.46 24.79 4.00
C ALA A 220 11.83 24.69 2.61
N THR A 221 11.37 23.49 2.26
CA THR A 221 10.81 23.23 0.93
C THR A 221 9.35 22.81 1.07
N VAL A 222 8.48 23.47 0.30
CA VAL A 222 7.10 23.04 0.11
C VAL A 222 6.98 22.58 -1.33
N ASP A 223 6.74 21.29 -1.52
CA ASP A 223 6.50 20.70 -2.83
C ASP A 223 5.13 20.03 -2.86
N LEU A 224 4.44 20.20 -3.98
CA LEU A 224 3.14 19.65 -4.24
C LEU A 224 3.18 18.89 -5.57
N ASP A 225 3.10 17.56 -5.50
CA ASP A 225 2.91 16.68 -6.67
C ASP A 225 1.43 16.32 -6.80
N ILE A 226 0.76 16.93 -7.78
CA ILE A 226 -0.64 16.67 -8.11
C ILE A 226 -0.70 15.51 -9.09
N SER A 227 -0.68 14.30 -8.54
CA SER A 227 -0.79 13.07 -9.31
C SER A 227 -2.10 12.33 -8.97
N PRO A 228 -2.83 11.78 -9.96
CA PRO A 228 -4.04 11.00 -9.70
C PRO A 228 -3.80 9.82 -8.79
N GLU A 229 -2.60 9.22 -8.86
CA GLU A 229 -2.24 8.10 -8.00
C GLU A 229 -2.20 8.52 -6.52
N TYR A 230 -1.55 9.63 -6.16
CA TYR A 230 -1.53 10.11 -4.77
C TYR A 230 -2.89 10.59 -4.28
N MET A 231 -3.68 11.20 -5.16
CA MET A 231 -5.04 11.60 -4.84
C MET A 231 -5.94 10.38 -4.56
N GLY A 232 -5.81 9.32 -5.36
CA GLY A 232 -6.50 8.05 -5.15
C GLY A 232 -6.08 7.37 -3.84
N VAL A 233 -4.78 7.26 -3.58
CA VAL A 233 -4.23 6.72 -2.32
C VAL A 233 -4.81 7.49 -1.12
N GLY A 234 -4.74 8.82 -1.15
CA GLY A 234 -5.23 9.68 -0.07
C GLY A 234 -6.73 9.53 0.20
N TYR A 235 -7.53 9.36 -0.87
CA TYR A 235 -8.97 9.12 -0.74
C TYR A 235 -9.27 7.77 -0.07
N VAL A 236 -8.52 6.71 -0.43
CA VAL A 236 -8.73 5.35 0.13
C VAL A 236 -8.35 5.28 1.60
N ILE A 237 -7.19 5.83 1.97
CA ILE A 237 -6.69 5.77 3.35
C ILE A 237 -7.43 6.79 4.26
N GLY A 238 -8.05 7.81 3.65
CA GLY A 238 -8.94 8.76 4.32
C GLY A 238 -8.23 9.90 5.05
N PRO A 239 -8.99 10.94 5.47
CA PRO A 239 -8.43 12.22 5.92
C PRO A 239 -7.58 12.11 7.18
N ARG A 240 -7.89 11.16 8.07
CA ARG A 240 -7.16 10.97 9.33
C ARG A 240 -5.72 10.54 9.08
N ILE A 241 -5.52 9.49 8.28
CA ILE A 241 -4.19 8.95 8.02
C ILE A 241 -3.45 9.85 7.04
N ALA A 242 -4.15 10.41 6.03
CA ALA A 242 -3.58 11.42 5.14
C ALA A 242 -3.07 12.64 5.94
N GLY A 243 -3.80 13.10 6.96
CA GLY A 243 -3.37 14.18 7.84
C GLY A 243 -2.11 13.84 8.63
N VAL A 244 -1.98 12.61 9.14
CA VAL A 244 -0.76 12.14 9.82
C VAL A 244 0.43 12.11 8.85
N MET A 245 0.21 11.68 7.60
CA MET A 245 1.25 11.69 6.56
C MET A 245 1.70 13.12 6.21
N VAL A 246 0.75 14.06 6.07
CA VAL A 246 1.06 15.48 5.86
C VAL A 246 1.86 16.03 7.04
N ALA A 247 1.49 15.70 8.29
CA ALA A 247 2.26 16.10 9.46
C ALA A 247 3.70 15.57 9.43
N GLY A 248 3.91 14.32 8.99
CA GLY A 248 5.25 13.76 8.76
C GLY A 248 6.05 14.49 7.67
N GLY A 249 5.37 14.89 6.58
CA GLY A 249 5.95 15.73 5.53
C GLY A 249 6.37 17.11 6.03
N VAL A 250 5.50 17.79 6.79
CA VAL A 250 5.80 19.08 7.43
C VAL A 250 6.96 18.95 8.41
N LEU A 251 6.97 17.92 9.25
CA LEU A 251 8.07 17.66 10.18
C LEU A 251 9.40 17.46 9.43
N SER A 252 9.38 16.71 8.33
CA SER A 252 10.57 16.43 7.53
C SER A 252 11.09 17.69 6.84
N TRP A 253 10.23 18.37 6.07
CA TRP A 253 10.64 19.42 5.14
C TRP A 253 10.65 20.83 5.75
N MET A 254 9.81 21.09 6.75
CA MET A 254 9.69 22.42 7.38
C MET A 254 10.33 22.50 8.77
N VAL A 255 10.62 21.37 9.43
CA VAL A 255 11.25 21.37 10.77
C VAL A 255 12.66 20.79 10.73
N PHE A 256 12.83 19.53 10.32
CA PHE A 256 14.15 18.90 10.31
C PHE A 256 15.11 19.51 9.31
N LEU A 257 14.64 19.88 8.11
CA LEU A 257 15.52 20.42 7.08
C LEU A 257 16.12 21.80 7.48
N PRO A 258 15.33 22.77 7.97
CA PRO A 258 15.90 24.00 8.52
C PRO A 258 16.79 23.77 9.73
N LEU A 259 16.38 22.89 10.65
CA LEU A 259 17.16 22.56 11.85
C LEU A 259 18.55 22.00 11.49
N LEU A 260 18.61 21.05 10.56
CA LEU A 260 19.87 20.47 10.08
C LEU A 260 20.72 21.50 9.34
N THR A 261 20.12 22.40 8.58
CA THR A 261 20.85 23.47 7.88
C THR A 261 21.47 24.46 8.87
N ILE A 262 20.73 24.86 9.91
CA ILE A 262 21.23 25.75 10.97
C ILE A 262 22.35 25.06 11.74
N LEU A 263 22.12 23.82 12.22
CA LEU A 263 23.12 23.08 12.98
C LEU A 263 24.39 22.85 12.15
N GLY A 264 24.23 22.45 10.88
CA GLY A 264 25.33 22.23 9.96
C GLY A 264 26.17 23.47 9.66
N SER A 265 25.61 24.68 9.80
CA SER A 265 26.37 25.94 9.66
C SER A 265 27.35 26.20 10.82
N HIS A 266 27.11 25.58 11.98
CA HIS A 266 27.94 25.70 13.17
C HIS A 266 28.90 24.53 13.36
N MET A 267 28.84 23.49 12.52
CA MET A 267 29.69 22.32 12.61
C MET A 267 30.93 22.45 11.71
N SER A 268 32.11 22.37 12.31
CA SER A 268 33.42 22.36 11.62
C SER A 268 33.71 21.03 10.93
N ASP A 269 33.22 19.94 11.50
CA ASP A 269 33.51 18.57 11.05
C ASP A 269 32.33 17.96 10.27
N PRO A 270 32.60 17.11 9.26
CA PRO A 270 31.54 16.38 8.54
C PRO A 270 30.76 15.46 9.49
N LEU A 271 29.43 15.62 9.54
CA LEU A 271 28.55 14.73 10.29
C LEU A 271 28.33 13.42 9.50
N PRO A 272 28.68 12.24 10.05
CA PRO A 272 28.34 10.97 9.43
C PRO A 272 26.82 10.76 9.37
N PRO A 273 26.28 10.10 8.31
CA PRO A 273 26.97 9.54 7.16
C PRO A 273 27.44 10.65 6.20
N VAL A 274 28.75 10.69 5.92
CA VAL A 274 29.32 11.66 4.98
C VAL A 274 28.89 11.22 3.58
N PRO A 275 28.18 12.07 2.80
CA PRO A 275 27.81 11.70 1.44
C PRO A 275 29.07 11.41 0.62
N ALA A 276 28.96 10.54 -0.38
CA ALA A 276 30.09 10.17 -1.24
C ALA A 276 30.78 11.37 -1.93
N SER A 277 30.11 12.53 -1.98
CA SER A 277 30.64 13.80 -2.48
C SER A 277 31.59 14.53 -1.52
N GLY A 278 31.71 14.10 -0.25
CA GLY A 278 32.54 14.75 0.77
C GLY A 278 32.06 16.15 1.17
N LEU A 279 30.89 16.57 0.69
CA LEU A 279 30.32 17.89 0.96
C LEU A 279 29.91 17.99 2.43
N ARG A 280 30.08 19.18 2.98
CA ARG A 280 29.59 19.54 4.32
C ARG A 280 28.14 20.01 4.24
N ILE A 281 27.41 19.93 5.36
CA ILE A 281 25.97 20.27 5.41
C ILE A 281 25.72 21.72 4.97
N ASP A 282 26.68 22.62 5.20
CA ASP A 282 26.67 24.01 4.75
C ASP A 282 26.72 24.18 3.21
N GLN A 283 27.21 23.18 2.48
CA GLN A 283 27.34 23.19 1.02
C GLN A 283 26.25 22.38 0.29
N MET A 284 25.45 21.61 1.03
CA MET A 284 24.43 20.74 0.44
C MET A 284 23.16 21.48 0.03
N SER A 285 22.51 21.06 -1.05
CA SER A 285 21.15 21.49 -1.38
C SER A 285 20.12 20.85 -0.43
N ALA A 286 18.91 21.40 -0.38
CA ALA A 286 17.81 20.85 0.42
C ALA A 286 17.56 19.36 0.11
N GLN A 287 17.59 18.98 -1.17
CA GLN A 287 17.41 17.60 -1.63
C GLN A 287 18.53 16.67 -1.15
N GLN A 288 19.78 17.16 -1.17
CA GLN A 288 20.93 16.38 -0.70
C GLN A 288 20.83 16.13 0.81
N ILE A 289 20.51 17.15 1.61
CA ILE A 289 20.30 17.02 3.06
C ILE A 289 19.16 16.03 3.34
N TRP A 290 18.05 16.12 2.61
CA TRP A 290 16.93 15.20 2.75
C TRP A 290 17.32 13.75 2.47
N SER A 291 18.02 13.50 1.36
CA SER A 291 18.45 12.16 0.99
C SER A 291 19.48 11.55 1.94
N ALA A 292 20.40 12.36 2.47
CA ALA A 292 21.54 11.91 3.25
C ALA A 292 21.25 11.77 4.75
N TYR A 293 20.31 12.54 5.30
CA TYR A 293 20.03 12.55 6.73
C TYR A 293 18.57 12.25 7.04
N ILE A 294 17.63 13.02 6.49
CA ILE A 294 16.20 12.93 6.85
C ILE A 294 15.63 11.55 6.50
N ARG A 295 16.02 10.99 5.34
CA ARG A 295 15.59 9.64 4.93
C ARG A 295 15.99 8.56 5.96
N TYR A 296 17.17 8.66 6.56
CA TYR A 296 17.61 7.71 7.58
C TYR A 296 16.94 7.95 8.94
N ILE A 297 16.66 9.20 9.31
CA ILE A 297 15.84 9.51 10.49
C ILE A 297 14.45 8.88 10.34
N GLY A 298 13.84 9.01 9.15
CA GLY A 298 12.57 8.35 8.84
C GLY A 298 12.66 6.82 8.95
N ALA A 299 13.69 6.19 8.40
CA ALA A 299 13.92 4.76 8.53
C ALA A 299 14.07 4.31 10.01
N GLY A 300 14.80 5.09 10.82
CA GLY A 300 14.93 4.85 12.26
C GLY A 300 13.61 4.98 13.01
N ALA A 301 12.76 5.95 12.65
CA ALA A 301 11.43 6.10 13.23
C ALA A 301 10.52 4.89 12.90
N VAL A 302 10.58 4.38 11.68
CA VAL A 302 9.84 3.16 11.27
C VAL A 302 10.33 1.94 12.06
N LEU A 303 11.65 1.77 12.19
CA LEU A 303 12.22 0.68 12.99
C LEU A 303 11.79 0.76 14.45
N ALA A 304 11.87 1.94 15.06
CA ALA A 304 11.45 2.16 16.44
C ALA A 304 9.96 1.85 16.63
N ALA A 305 9.10 2.31 15.72
CA ALA A 305 7.67 1.99 15.75
C ALA A 305 7.41 0.47 15.65
N GLY A 306 8.16 -0.23 14.80
CA GLY A 306 8.10 -1.68 14.68
C GLY A 306 8.47 -2.41 15.99
N ILE A 307 9.59 -2.02 16.61
CA ILE A 307 10.04 -2.59 17.89
C ILE A 307 9.03 -2.31 19.00
N ILE A 308 8.55 -1.07 19.12
CA ILE A 308 7.55 -0.69 20.13
C ILE A 308 6.27 -1.50 19.95
N THR A 309 5.85 -1.73 18.70
CA THR A 309 4.67 -2.55 18.40
C THR A 309 4.89 -3.99 18.82
N LEU A 310 6.04 -4.59 18.48
CA LEU A 310 6.39 -5.95 18.88
C LEU A 310 6.38 -6.13 20.41
N VAL A 311 6.97 -5.18 21.13
CA VAL A 311 6.97 -5.15 22.60
C VAL A 311 5.56 -5.06 23.17
N ARG A 312 4.67 -4.30 22.53
CA ARG A 312 3.26 -4.20 22.95
C ARG A 312 2.43 -5.44 22.62
N THR A 313 2.79 -6.19 21.59
CA THR A 313 2.08 -7.42 21.19
C THR A 313 2.60 -8.69 21.86
N LEU A 314 3.77 -8.65 22.49
CA LEU A 314 4.34 -9.75 23.27
C LEU A 314 3.36 -10.38 24.30
N PRO A 315 2.52 -9.61 25.03
CA PRO A 315 1.53 -10.18 25.96
C PRO A 315 0.39 -10.97 25.29
N THR A 316 0.24 -10.84 23.96
CA THR A 316 -0.82 -11.48 23.16
C THR A 316 -0.32 -12.62 22.27
N ILE A 317 1.00 -12.84 22.19
CA ILE A 317 1.66 -13.94 21.49
C ILE A 317 2.01 -15.02 22.50
#